data_AF-W9Y713-F1
#
_entry.id   AF-W9Y713-F1
#
_cell.length_a   1.000
_cell.length_b   1.000
_cell.length_c   1.000
_cell.angle_alpha   90.00
_cell.angle_beta   90.00
_cell.angle_gamma   90.00
#
_symmetry.space_group_name_H-M   'P 1'
#
loop_
_entity.id
_entity.type
_entity.pdbx_description
1 polymer ?
#
loop_
_entity_poly.entity_id
_entity_poly.type
_entity_poly.pdbx_seq_one_letter_code
_entity_poly.pdbx_strand_id
1 'polypeptide(L)'
;MASLPSPASLSADAVQQALNLYPALVEKAYRGKLKDSKKVADALERDQWRYEDLPAAIASMKPGGENEAKQPSSHADIVHGALTKNAVERLVQWKITHGHSRPFLPAMVRKNEPTAVQTQTKLAWEKLQAPNTTAPPSTSTVTAALDLVCKLTGIGPATGTLILNVYDPVNIPFFQDEMFAWFFPATKGDKLKYTQKEYLQLLEVAQHALKKLGLKAVELEKISYVLGHMELLLPTERKPLEDALMGIETKPLSEEGKQAAVLEDKEISSIQAEKRMSTKTGLKRASSKLEVDNSREPPPPKRRSQRIK
;
A
#
# COMPACT_ATOMS: atom_id res chain seq x y z
N MET A 1 18.97 -9.69 13.63
CA MET A 1 17.50 -9.73 13.76
C MET A 1 17.01 -10.94 12.99
N ALA A 2 16.18 -11.80 13.58
CA ALA A 2 15.56 -12.91 12.87
C ALA A 2 14.76 -12.37 11.67
N SER A 3 14.68 -13.14 10.58
CA SER A 3 13.82 -12.73 9.45
C SER A 3 12.36 -12.79 9.90
N LEU A 4 11.60 -11.74 9.60
CA LEU A 4 10.15 -11.76 9.82
C LEU A 4 9.54 -12.95 9.06
N PRO A 5 8.52 -13.61 9.62
CA PRO A 5 7.82 -14.67 8.91
C PRO A 5 7.18 -14.13 7.64
N SER A 6 6.89 -15.03 6.70
CA SER A 6 6.12 -14.70 5.51
C SER A 6 4.77 -14.10 5.91
N PRO A 7 4.29 -13.05 5.24
CA PRO A 7 3.01 -12.42 5.57
C PRO A 7 1.83 -13.38 5.64
N ALA A 8 1.85 -14.44 4.81
CA ALA A 8 0.79 -15.44 4.74
C ALA A 8 0.92 -16.57 5.78
N SER A 9 1.94 -16.55 6.65
CA SER A 9 2.20 -17.58 7.66
C SER A 9 2.06 -17.10 9.10
N LEU A 10 1.47 -15.92 9.33
CA LEU A 10 1.24 -15.42 10.69
C LEU A 10 0.27 -16.33 11.46
N SER A 11 0.59 -16.59 12.72
CA SER A 11 -0.32 -17.24 13.67
C SER A 11 -1.41 -16.25 14.12
N ALA A 12 -2.56 -16.77 14.55
CA ALA A 12 -3.63 -15.94 15.12
C ALA A 12 -3.15 -15.13 16.35
N ASP A 13 -2.26 -15.72 17.15
CA ASP A 13 -1.64 -15.02 18.29
C ASP A 13 -0.75 -13.86 17.81
N ALA A 14 0.13 -14.08 16.82
CA ALA A 14 0.98 -13.01 16.28
C ALA A 14 0.15 -11.86 15.67
N VAL A 15 -0.93 -12.19 14.97
CA VAL A 15 -1.91 -11.22 14.46
C VAL A 15 -2.49 -10.38 15.61
N GLN A 16 -3.01 -11.04 16.66
CA GLN A 16 -3.64 -10.34 17.77
C GLN A 16 -2.65 -9.48 18.56
N GLN A 17 -1.44 -9.99 18.82
CA GLN A 17 -0.39 -9.24 19.49
C GLN A 17 -0.01 -7.99 18.69
N ALA A 18 0.21 -8.12 17.39
CA ALA A 18 0.56 -6.99 16.54
C ALA A 18 -0.56 -5.92 16.51
N LEU A 19 -1.82 -6.33 16.36
CA LEU A 19 -2.95 -5.40 16.37
C LEU A 19 -3.10 -4.67 17.71
N ASN A 20 -2.92 -5.37 18.83
CA ASN A 20 -2.98 -4.79 20.18
C ASN A 20 -1.87 -3.76 20.43
N LEU A 21 -0.71 -3.93 19.80
CA LEU A 21 0.44 -3.02 19.94
C LEU A 21 0.30 -1.75 19.10
N TYR A 22 -0.51 -1.77 18.04
CA TYR A 22 -0.62 -0.66 17.08
C TYR A 22 -0.92 0.71 17.74
N PRO A 23 -1.92 0.87 18.63
CA PRO A 23 -2.27 2.18 19.18
C PRO A 23 -1.13 2.83 20.00
N ALA A 24 -0.47 2.03 20.84
CA ALA A 24 0.64 2.53 21.65
C ALA A 24 1.89 2.80 20.79
N LEU A 25 2.16 1.96 19.78
CA LEU A 25 3.30 2.12 18.89
C LEU A 25 3.15 3.36 18.00
N VAL A 26 1.99 3.59 17.41
CA VAL A 26 1.78 4.76 16.51
C VAL A 26 1.91 6.07 17.30
N GLU A 27 1.48 6.12 18.56
CA GLU A 27 1.73 7.26 19.43
C GLU A 27 3.22 7.51 19.65
N LYS A 28 4.00 6.47 19.96
CA LYS A 28 5.47 6.57 20.09
C LYS A 28 6.10 7.08 18.80
N ALA A 29 5.67 6.56 17.65
CA ALA A 29 6.13 7.01 16.34
C ALA A 29 5.82 8.49 16.09
N TYR A 30 4.61 8.95 16.42
CA TYR A 30 4.21 10.35 16.26
C TYR A 30 4.95 11.29 17.21
N ARG A 31 5.17 10.90 18.47
CA ARG A 31 6.00 11.67 19.42
C ARG A 31 7.45 11.78 18.96
N GLY A 32 7.97 10.76 18.27
CA GLY A 32 9.31 10.82 17.65
C GLY A 32 9.40 11.83 16.49
N LYS A 33 8.31 12.03 15.75
CA LYS A 33 8.25 12.94 14.58
C LYS A 33 7.78 14.36 14.94
N LEU A 34 6.92 14.50 15.94
CA LEU A 34 6.22 15.74 16.31
C LEU A 34 6.57 16.11 17.76
N LYS A 35 7.20 17.29 17.92
CA LYS A 35 7.63 17.78 19.24
C LYS A 35 6.50 18.40 20.08
N ASP A 36 5.43 18.83 19.43
CA ASP A 36 4.32 19.55 20.04
C ASP A 36 3.22 18.56 20.42
N SER A 37 2.85 18.52 21.70
CA SER A 37 1.83 17.61 22.23
C SER A 37 0.47 17.78 21.56
N LYS A 38 0.09 19.00 21.20
CA LYS A 38 -1.14 19.26 20.47
C LYS A 38 -1.07 18.66 19.06
N LYS A 39 0.06 18.81 18.37
CA LYS A 39 0.24 18.22 17.04
C LYS A 39 0.22 16.69 17.06
N VAL A 40 0.73 16.08 18.14
CA VAL A 40 0.62 14.64 18.38
C VAL A 40 -0.83 14.23 18.56
N ALA A 41 -1.59 14.94 19.41
CA ALA A 41 -3.02 14.69 19.58
C ALA A 41 -3.79 14.82 18.25
N ASP A 42 -3.57 15.90 17.50
CA ASP A 42 -4.19 16.10 16.17
C ASP A 42 -3.82 14.97 15.19
N ALA A 43 -2.61 14.41 15.29
CA ALA A 43 -2.16 13.29 14.45
C ALA A 43 -2.85 11.98 14.82
N LEU A 44 -3.02 11.71 16.12
CA LEU A 44 -3.78 10.56 16.62
C LEU A 44 -5.26 10.65 16.24
N GLU A 45 -5.86 11.84 16.33
CA GLU A 45 -7.23 12.08 15.85
C GLU A 45 -7.35 11.85 14.34
N ARG A 46 -6.35 12.24 13.54
CA ARG A 46 -6.33 11.90 12.10
C ARG A 46 -6.19 10.39 11.85
N ASP A 47 -5.47 9.68 12.71
CA ASP A 47 -5.31 8.23 12.62
C ASP A 47 -6.64 7.52 12.86
N GLN A 48 -7.29 7.83 13.97
CA GLN A 48 -8.63 7.35 14.31
C GLN A 48 -9.63 7.66 13.20
N TRP A 49 -9.63 8.90 12.72
CA TRP A 49 -10.51 9.32 11.63
C TRP A 49 -10.29 8.53 10.34
N ARG A 50 -9.04 8.24 9.97
CA ARG A 50 -8.70 7.48 8.75
C ARG A 50 -9.15 6.01 8.84
N TYR A 51 -9.03 5.39 10.01
CA TYR A 51 -9.32 3.96 10.16
C TYR A 51 -10.78 3.67 10.51
N GLU A 52 -11.43 4.56 11.26
CA GLU A 52 -12.75 4.29 11.84
C GLU A 52 -13.80 5.29 11.32
N ASP A 53 -13.63 6.59 11.59
CA ASP A 53 -14.70 7.57 11.36
C ASP A 53 -15.04 7.77 9.87
N LEU A 54 -14.03 7.90 9.01
CA LEU A 54 -14.23 8.14 7.58
C LEU A 54 -14.78 6.88 6.88
N PRO A 55 -14.22 5.67 7.06
CA PRO A 55 -14.82 4.47 6.48
C PRO A 55 -16.25 4.22 6.97
N ALA A 56 -16.56 4.48 8.24
CA ALA A 56 -17.92 4.37 8.77
C ALA A 56 -18.88 5.37 8.08
N ALA A 57 -18.46 6.63 7.91
CA ALA A 57 -19.25 7.62 7.19
C ALA A 57 -19.49 7.25 5.71
N ILE A 58 -18.50 6.65 5.05
CA ILE A 58 -18.64 6.13 3.67
C ILE A 58 -19.61 4.94 3.65
N ALA A 59 -19.53 4.02 4.61
CA ALA A 59 -20.39 2.84 4.68
C ALA A 59 -21.87 3.22 4.84
N SER A 60 -22.18 4.19 5.70
CA SER A 60 -23.55 4.68 5.92
C SER A 60 -24.20 5.31 4.67
N MET A 61 -23.41 5.68 3.66
CA MET A 61 -23.89 6.26 2.41
C MET A 61 -24.10 5.21 1.29
N LYS A 62 -23.63 3.97 1.46
CA LYS A 62 -23.82 2.91 0.44
C LYS A 62 -25.30 2.49 0.44
N PRO A 63 -25.93 2.30 -0.74
CA PRO A 63 -27.32 1.85 -0.82
C PRO A 63 -27.47 0.49 -0.12
N GLY A 64 -28.21 0.45 0.99
CA GLY A 64 -28.39 -0.73 1.84
C GLY A 64 -27.95 -0.59 3.31
N GLY A 65 -27.46 0.57 3.74
CA GLY A 65 -27.19 0.84 5.17
C GLY A 65 -28.49 1.01 5.98
N GLU A 66 -28.67 0.22 7.04
CA GLU A 66 -29.77 0.36 7.99
C GLU A 66 -29.66 1.67 8.79
N ASN A 67 -30.80 2.38 8.83
CA ASN A 67 -31.23 3.54 9.61
C ASN A 67 -30.25 4.30 10.54
N GLU A 68 -30.29 5.62 10.33
CA GLU A 68 -30.38 6.69 11.34
C GLU A 68 -29.77 6.40 12.73
N ALA A 69 -28.46 6.60 12.86
CA ALA A 69 -27.82 6.81 14.15
C ALA A 69 -27.07 8.15 14.14
N LYS A 70 -27.37 8.98 15.16
CA LYS A 70 -26.78 10.29 15.53
C LYS A 70 -25.64 10.77 14.62
N GLN A 71 -25.99 11.71 13.74
CA GLN A 71 -25.07 12.28 12.76
C GLN A 71 -23.84 12.91 13.42
N PRO A 72 -22.64 12.34 13.24
CA PRO A 72 -21.41 13.04 13.52
C PRO A 72 -21.25 14.17 12.49
N SER A 73 -20.34 15.10 12.73
CA SER A 73 -19.90 16.15 11.79
C SER A 73 -19.31 15.64 10.45
N SER A 74 -19.55 14.38 10.07
CA SER A 74 -18.95 13.65 8.94
C SER A 74 -19.53 14.00 7.57
N HIS A 75 -20.67 14.70 7.49
CA HIS A 75 -21.18 15.27 6.23
C HIS A 75 -20.22 16.28 5.58
N ALA A 76 -19.26 16.84 6.33
CA ALA A 76 -18.25 17.74 5.79
C ALA A 76 -17.17 17.02 4.94
N ASP A 77 -16.94 15.73 5.19
CA ASP A 77 -15.88 14.96 4.54
C ASP A 77 -16.37 14.19 3.31
N ILE A 78 -17.66 13.82 3.28
CA ILE A 78 -18.32 13.09 2.19
C ILE A 78 -19.52 13.87 1.66
N VAL A 79 -19.55 14.11 0.34
CA VAL A 79 -20.67 14.79 -0.34
C VAL A 79 -21.03 14.03 -1.61
N HIS A 80 -22.32 13.72 -1.80
CA HIS A 80 -22.86 13.02 -2.99
C HIS A 80 -22.12 11.72 -3.37
N GLY A 81 -21.70 10.93 -2.38
CA GLY A 81 -20.97 9.67 -2.59
C GLY A 81 -19.53 9.89 -3.05
N ALA A 82 -18.90 10.98 -2.63
CA ALA A 82 -17.54 11.35 -3.00
C ALA A 82 -16.80 12.02 -1.83
N LEU A 83 -15.47 12.02 -1.85
CA LEU A 83 -14.68 12.78 -0.87
C LEU A 83 -14.73 14.27 -1.20
N THR A 84 -14.78 15.10 -0.16
CA THR A 84 -14.48 16.53 -0.31
C THR A 84 -12.98 16.76 -0.47
N LYS A 85 -12.60 17.93 -1.02
CA LYS A 85 -11.20 18.34 -1.13
C LYS A 85 -10.50 18.34 0.24
N ASN A 86 -11.20 18.77 1.28
CA ASN A 86 -10.67 18.82 2.65
C ASN A 86 -10.40 17.42 3.20
N ALA A 87 -11.30 16.45 2.95
CA ALA A 87 -11.07 15.06 3.32
C ALA A 87 -9.84 14.47 2.62
N VAL A 88 -9.67 14.71 1.30
CA VAL A 88 -8.47 14.26 0.58
C VAL A 88 -7.20 14.92 1.11
N GLU A 89 -7.24 16.21 1.43
CA GLU A 89 -6.11 16.88 2.05
C GLU A 89 -5.78 16.27 3.42
N ARG A 90 -6.78 16.01 4.26
CA ARG A 90 -6.62 15.37 5.58
C ARG A 90 -6.04 13.96 5.47
N LEU A 91 -6.42 13.16 4.48
CA LEU A 91 -5.79 11.87 4.18
C LEU A 91 -4.31 12.01 3.81
N VAL A 92 -3.97 13.02 3.00
CA VAL A 92 -2.56 13.27 2.66
C VAL A 92 -1.76 13.74 3.88
N GLN A 93 -2.35 14.58 4.74
CA GLN A 93 -1.73 14.99 6.00
C GLN A 93 -1.50 13.80 6.95
N TRP A 94 -2.47 12.88 7.03
CA TRP A 94 -2.30 11.61 7.74
C TRP A 94 -1.12 10.83 7.15
N LYS A 95 -1.12 10.59 5.83
CA LYS A 95 -0.08 9.81 5.13
C LYS A 95 1.33 10.32 5.39
N ILE A 96 1.56 11.64 5.31
CA ILE A 96 2.90 12.22 5.51
C ILE A 96 3.34 12.25 6.98
N THR A 97 2.40 12.10 7.91
CA THR A 97 2.70 11.95 9.35
C THR A 97 2.96 10.47 9.67
N HIS A 98 2.10 9.59 9.16
CA HIS A 98 2.11 8.15 9.39
C HIS A 98 3.35 7.48 8.81
N GLY A 99 3.61 7.70 7.52
CA GLY A 99 4.74 7.13 6.79
C GLY A 99 5.86 8.13 6.56
N HIS A 100 6.47 8.05 5.36
CA HIS A 100 7.55 8.92 4.94
C HIS A 100 7.06 10.34 4.60
N SER A 101 7.70 11.34 5.20
CA SER A 101 7.29 12.74 5.04
C SER A 101 7.53 13.27 3.60
N ARG A 102 6.48 13.83 3.01
CA ARG A 102 6.48 14.47 1.69
C ARG A 102 5.76 15.82 1.79
N PRO A 103 6.40 16.85 2.38
CA PRO A 103 5.72 18.07 2.84
C PRO A 103 5.06 18.89 1.72
N PHE A 104 5.42 18.65 0.46
CA PHE A 104 4.84 19.33 -0.70
C PHE A 104 3.47 18.76 -1.12
N LEU A 105 3.13 17.51 -0.74
CA LEU A 105 1.90 16.85 -1.22
C LEU A 105 0.61 17.59 -0.81
N PRO A 106 0.43 18.06 0.44
CA PRO A 106 -0.78 18.81 0.80
C PRO A 106 -0.98 20.06 -0.08
N ALA A 107 0.10 20.79 -0.37
CA ALA A 107 0.03 21.96 -1.23
C ALA A 107 -0.34 21.62 -2.68
N MET A 108 0.03 20.44 -3.18
CA MET A 108 -0.41 19.97 -4.49
C MET A 108 -1.90 19.61 -4.51
N VAL A 109 -2.40 18.95 -3.46
CA VAL A 109 -3.82 18.59 -3.37
C VAL A 109 -4.72 19.82 -3.36
N ARG A 110 -4.30 20.89 -2.66
CA ARG A 110 -5.05 22.17 -2.60
C ARG A 110 -5.31 22.83 -3.95
N LYS A 111 -4.45 22.55 -4.95
CA LYS A 111 -4.57 23.06 -6.33
C LYS A 111 -5.67 22.38 -7.13
N ASN A 112 -6.23 21.27 -6.66
CA ASN A 112 -7.36 20.65 -7.34
C ASN A 112 -8.63 21.47 -7.10
N GLU A 113 -9.49 21.50 -8.11
CA GLU A 113 -10.85 22.00 -7.96
C GLU A 113 -11.68 21.03 -7.11
N PRO A 114 -12.54 21.53 -6.18
CA PRO A 114 -13.38 20.66 -5.35
C PRO A 114 -14.25 19.70 -6.17
N THR A 115 -14.79 20.16 -7.29
CA THR A 115 -15.62 19.37 -8.20
C THR A 115 -14.83 18.26 -8.89
N ALA A 116 -13.57 18.50 -9.23
CA ALA A 116 -12.69 17.48 -9.81
C ALA A 116 -12.41 16.36 -8.80
N VAL A 117 -12.14 16.72 -7.54
CA VAL A 117 -11.95 15.74 -6.45
C VAL A 117 -13.19 14.87 -6.27
N GLN A 118 -14.36 15.50 -6.16
CA GLN A 118 -15.61 14.76 -6.01
C GLN A 118 -15.89 13.85 -7.21
N THR A 119 -15.69 14.36 -8.43
CA THR A 119 -15.92 13.57 -9.65
C THR A 119 -15.01 12.33 -9.71
N GLN A 120 -13.69 12.50 -9.52
CA GLN A 120 -12.77 11.37 -9.66
C GLN A 120 -12.92 10.34 -8.54
N THR A 121 -13.17 10.80 -7.31
CA THR A 121 -13.38 9.88 -6.17
C THR A 121 -14.69 9.11 -6.30
N LYS A 122 -15.78 9.77 -6.72
CA LYS A 122 -17.05 9.12 -7.03
C LYS A 122 -16.89 8.05 -8.11
N LEU A 123 -16.31 8.40 -9.25
CA LEU A 123 -16.10 7.46 -10.36
C LEU A 123 -15.27 6.25 -9.93
N ALA A 124 -14.23 6.47 -9.11
CA ALA A 124 -13.40 5.38 -8.62
C ALA A 124 -14.17 4.44 -7.69
N TRP A 125 -15.02 4.99 -6.82
CA TRP A 125 -15.86 4.20 -5.93
C TRP A 125 -16.95 3.45 -6.67
N GLU A 126 -17.57 4.05 -7.69
CA GLU A 126 -18.51 3.37 -8.60
C GLU A 126 -17.84 2.20 -9.32
N LYS A 127 -16.54 2.29 -9.66
CA LYS A 127 -15.79 1.14 -10.20
C LYS A 127 -15.62 0.01 -9.19
N LEU A 128 -15.38 0.34 -7.92
CA LEU A 128 -15.22 -0.65 -6.85
C LEU A 128 -16.56 -1.21 -6.34
N GLN A 129 -17.68 -0.53 -6.61
CA GLN A 129 -18.99 -0.95 -6.20
C GLN A 129 -19.42 -2.21 -6.99
N ALA A 130 -19.17 -3.38 -6.41
CA ALA A 130 -19.70 -4.63 -6.93
C ALA A 130 -21.16 -4.81 -6.48
N PRO A 131 -22.10 -5.12 -7.39
CA PRO A 131 -23.44 -5.52 -7.00
C PRO A 131 -23.38 -6.91 -6.36
N ASN A 132 -23.56 -6.96 -5.04
CA ASN A 132 -23.88 -8.17 -4.25
C ASN A 132 -22.81 -9.26 -4.11
N THR A 133 -21.53 -8.91 -3.93
CA THR A 133 -20.52 -9.93 -3.57
C THR A 133 -19.59 -9.45 -2.47
N THR A 134 -19.36 -10.30 -1.46
CA THR A 134 -18.26 -10.19 -0.48
C THR A 134 -16.89 -10.51 -1.09
N ALA A 135 -16.83 -10.82 -2.39
CA ALA A 135 -15.60 -11.15 -3.09
C ALA A 135 -14.71 -9.90 -3.28
N PRO A 136 -13.37 -10.06 -3.19
CA PRO A 136 -12.46 -8.97 -3.46
C PRO A 136 -12.56 -8.52 -4.93
N PRO A 137 -12.42 -7.20 -5.22
CA PRO A 137 -12.46 -6.70 -6.58
C PRO A 137 -11.27 -7.24 -7.39
N SER A 138 -11.50 -7.50 -8.66
CA SER A 138 -10.45 -7.98 -9.57
C SER A 138 -9.35 -6.93 -9.76
N THR A 139 -8.13 -7.39 -10.07
CA THR A 139 -6.98 -6.52 -10.35
C THR A 139 -7.30 -5.45 -11.41
N SER A 140 -8.06 -5.80 -12.45
CA SER A 140 -8.47 -4.83 -13.49
C SER A 140 -9.41 -3.75 -12.94
N THR A 141 -10.34 -4.12 -12.06
CA THR A 141 -11.26 -3.19 -11.41
C THR A 141 -10.50 -2.23 -10.49
N VAL A 142 -9.57 -2.75 -9.68
CA VAL A 142 -8.72 -1.92 -8.81
C VAL A 142 -7.83 -0.98 -9.63
N THR A 143 -7.27 -1.47 -10.74
CA THR A 143 -6.44 -0.65 -11.65
C THR A 143 -7.24 0.51 -12.23
N ALA A 144 -8.45 0.23 -12.74
CA ALA A 144 -9.32 1.25 -13.31
C ALA A 144 -9.77 2.31 -12.27
N ALA A 145 -10.07 1.88 -11.04
CA ALA A 145 -10.38 2.79 -9.93
C ALA A 145 -9.17 3.67 -9.56
N LEU A 146 -7.97 3.08 -9.54
CA LEU A 146 -6.73 3.77 -9.22
C LEU A 146 -6.38 4.83 -10.27
N ASP A 147 -6.55 4.52 -11.56
CA ASP A 147 -6.30 5.45 -12.67
C ASP A 147 -7.18 6.70 -12.58
N LEU A 148 -8.41 6.58 -12.06
CA LEU A 148 -9.32 7.71 -11.87
C LEU A 148 -8.81 8.68 -10.81
N VAL A 149 -8.50 8.18 -9.61
CA VAL A 149 -7.99 9.04 -8.52
C VAL A 149 -6.60 9.61 -8.83
N CYS A 150 -5.78 8.91 -9.62
CA CYS A 150 -4.46 9.39 -10.05
C CYS A 150 -4.49 10.54 -11.06
N LYS A 151 -5.66 10.91 -11.59
CA LYS A 151 -5.82 12.15 -12.39
C LYS A 151 -5.73 13.42 -11.54
N LEU A 152 -5.91 13.31 -10.22
CA LEU A 152 -5.83 14.45 -9.30
C LEU A 152 -4.38 14.87 -9.07
N THR A 153 -4.14 16.18 -9.03
CA THR A 153 -2.83 16.76 -8.77
C THR A 153 -2.34 16.37 -7.37
N GLY A 154 -1.14 15.79 -7.28
CA GLY A 154 -0.55 15.34 -6.02
C GLY A 154 -1.00 13.93 -5.57
N ILE A 155 -1.81 13.23 -6.38
CA ILE A 155 -2.28 11.88 -6.09
C ILE A 155 -1.59 10.89 -7.05
N GLY A 156 -0.50 10.27 -6.60
CA GLY A 156 0.12 9.12 -7.28
C GLY A 156 -0.42 7.78 -6.76
N PRO A 157 0.06 6.63 -7.28
CA PRO A 157 -0.44 5.29 -6.90
C PRO A 157 -0.49 5.06 -5.39
N ALA A 158 0.55 5.45 -4.66
CA ALA A 158 0.56 5.33 -3.21
C ALA A 158 -0.61 6.09 -2.55
N THR A 159 -0.81 7.37 -2.88
CA THR A 159 -1.94 8.14 -2.30
C THR A 159 -3.29 7.70 -2.85
N GLY A 160 -3.36 7.29 -4.13
CA GLY A 160 -4.58 6.80 -4.74
C GLY A 160 -5.11 5.56 -4.04
N THR A 161 -4.24 4.61 -3.68
CA THR A 161 -4.64 3.41 -2.94
C THR A 161 -5.14 3.70 -1.53
N LEU A 162 -4.67 4.78 -0.89
CA LEU A 162 -5.25 5.25 0.38
C LEU A 162 -6.71 5.69 0.19
N ILE A 163 -7.01 6.42 -0.90
CA ILE A 163 -8.37 6.85 -1.24
C ILE A 163 -9.28 5.65 -1.56
N LEU A 164 -8.74 4.59 -2.18
CA LEU A 164 -9.50 3.37 -2.44
C LEU A 164 -9.71 2.54 -1.16
N ASN A 165 -8.69 2.43 -0.31
CA ASN A 165 -8.75 1.69 0.95
C ASN A 165 -9.80 2.26 1.92
N VAL A 166 -9.97 3.58 2.02
CA VAL A 166 -11.02 4.14 2.90
C VAL A 166 -12.44 3.79 2.44
N TYR A 167 -12.61 3.49 1.15
CA TYR A 167 -13.90 3.05 0.60
C TYR A 167 -14.13 1.54 0.75
N ASP A 168 -13.07 0.75 0.57
CA ASP A 168 -13.07 -0.69 0.79
C ASP A 168 -11.89 -1.11 1.70
N PRO A 169 -12.03 -0.91 3.02
CA PRO A 169 -10.99 -1.23 3.99
C PRO A 169 -10.82 -2.74 4.20
N VAL A 170 -11.69 -3.55 3.60
CA VAL A 170 -11.67 -5.00 3.71
C VAL A 170 -10.76 -5.59 2.64
N ASN A 171 -10.91 -5.17 1.39
CA ASN A 171 -10.25 -5.87 0.27
C ASN A 171 -9.11 -5.10 -0.39
N ILE A 172 -9.01 -3.78 -0.23
CA ILE A 172 -8.02 -2.97 -0.94
C ILE A 172 -6.83 -2.66 -0.02
N PRO A 173 -5.64 -3.26 -0.21
CA PRO A 173 -4.46 -2.92 0.57
C PRO A 173 -3.99 -1.50 0.27
N PHE A 174 -3.67 -0.73 1.30
CA PHE A 174 -2.98 0.54 1.13
C PHE A 174 -1.50 0.29 0.76
N PHE A 175 -1.01 0.98 -0.27
CA PHE A 175 0.39 0.91 -0.70
C PHE A 175 1.31 1.70 0.24
N GLN A 176 1.54 1.13 1.42
CA GLN A 176 2.46 1.61 2.44
C GLN A 176 3.85 0.96 2.31
N ASP A 177 4.87 1.68 2.77
CA ASP A 177 6.27 1.30 2.62
C ASP A 177 6.60 0.05 3.46
N GLU A 178 6.05 -0.05 4.68
CA GLU A 178 6.28 -1.12 5.64
C GLU A 178 5.72 -2.46 5.11
N MET A 179 4.49 -2.46 4.60
CA MET A 179 3.87 -3.63 3.96
C MET A 179 4.67 -4.05 2.73
N PHE A 180 5.05 -3.11 1.87
CA PHE A 180 5.84 -3.47 0.69
C PHE A 180 7.19 -4.08 1.08
N ALA A 181 7.89 -3.49 2.05
CA ALA A 181 9.15 -4.02 2.55
C ALA A 181 9.02 -5.41 3.20
N TRP A 182 7.87 -5.70 3.83
CA TRP A 182 7.60 -7.00 4.46
C TRP A 182 7.30 -8.09 3.42
N PHE A 183 6.52 -7.80 2.38
CA PHE A 183 6.23 -8.75 1.30
C PHE A 183 7.42 -8.94 0.35
N PHE A 184 8.27 -7.92 0.18
CA PHE A 184 9.39 -7.94 -0.76
C PHE A 184 10.73 -7.64 -0.06
N PRO A 185 11.17 -8.45 0.92
CA PRO A 185 12.38 -8.18 1.71
C PRO A 185 13.66 -8.21 0.85
N ALA A 186 13.66 -8.93 -0.28
CA ALA A 186 14.79 -8.93 -1.22
C ALA A 186 15.00 -7.58 -1.92
N THR A 187 13.99 -6.70 -1.92
CA THR A 187 14.09 -5.32 -2.45
C THR A 187 14.50 -4.31 -1.38
N LYS A 188 14.80 -4.77 -0.15
CA LYS A 188 15.18 -3.91 0.96
C LYS A 188 16.52 -3.23 0.66
N GLY A 189 16.45 -1.93 0.37
CA GLY A 189 17.59 -1.11 -0.08
C GLY A 189 17.37 -0.48 -1.46
N ASP A 190 16.48 -1.04 -2.27
CA ASP A 190 16.01 -0.40 -3.49
C ASP A 190 15.07 0.75 -3.14
N LYS A 191 15.22 1.86 -3.87
CA LYS A 191 14.32 3.00 -3.72
C LYS A 191 12.96 2.65 -4.29
N LEU A 192 11.95 2.53 -3.41
CA LEU A 192 10.55 2.35 -3.80
C LEU A 192 10.14 3.48 -4.77
N LYS A 193 9.62 3.11 -5.94
CA LYS A 193 9.30 4.09 -7.01
C LYS A 193 7.85 4.56 -6.93
N TYR A 194 7.02 3.93 -6.11
CA TYR A 194 5.60 4.23 -5.94
C TYR A 194 4.81 4.18 -7.25
N THR A 195 5.17 3.22 -8.12
CA THR A 195 4.53 3.01 -9.42
C THR A 195 3.29 2.12 -9.29
N GLN A 196 2.37 2.23 -10.25
CA GLN A 196 1.22 1.34 -10.31
C GLN A 196 1.66 -0.13 -10.44
N LYS A 197 2.73 -0.41 -11.18
CA LYS A 197 3.28 -1.77 -11.32
C LYS A 197 3.66 -2.38 -9.97
N GLU A 198 4.41 -1.65 -9.15
CA GLU A 198 4.79 -2.12 -7.80
C GLU A 198 3.55 -2.35 -6.92
N TYR A 199 2.56 -1.45 -7.01
CA TYR A 199 1.30 -1.66 -6.30
C TYR A 199 0.56 -2.93 -6.74
N LEU A 200 0.47 -3.20 -8.03
CA LEU A 200 -0.24 -4.39 -8.53
C LEU A 200 0.46 -5.69 -8.11
N GLN A 201 1.79 -5.67 -7.99
CA GLN A 201 2.54 -6.79 -7.40
C GLN A 201 2.18 -6.98 -5.93
N LEU A 202 2.10 -5.89 -5.15
CA LEU A 202 1.66 -5.94 -3.76
C LEU A 202 0.22 -6.42 -3.63
N LEU A 203 -0.69 -5.94 -4.48
CA LEU A 203 -2.11 -6.30 -4.46
C LEU A 203 -2.31 -7.81 -4.58
N GLU A 204 -1.62 -8.44 -5.53
CA GLU A 204 -1.70 -9.89 -5.78
C GLU A 204 -1.34 -10.71 -4.53
N VAL A 205 -0.16 -10.45 -3.95
CA VAL A 205 0.33 -11.19 -2.78
C VAL A 205 -0.44 -10.85 -1.50
N ALA A 206 -0.87 -9.60 -1.33
CA ALA A 206 -1.65 -9.18 -0.18
C ALA A 206 -3.05 -9.79 -0.21
N GLN A 207 -3.72 -9.84 -1.37
CA GLN A 207 -5.03 -10.51 -1.49
C GLN A 207 -4.96 -12.00 -1.09
N HIS A 208 -3.88 -12.69 -1.45
CA HIS A 208 -3.65 -14.06 -0.99
C HIS A 208 -3.52 -14.14 0.53
N ALA A 209 -2.73 -13.27 1.15
CA ALA A 209 -2.56 -13.24 2.60
C ALA A 209 -3.86 -12.91 3.35
N LEU A 210 -4.62 -11.91 2.87
CA LEU A 210 -5.92 -11.54 3.44
C LEU A 210 -6.90 -12.72 3.43
N LYS A 211 -6.99 -13.43 2.30
CA LYS A 211 -7.85 -14.61 2.18
C LYS A 211 -7.41 -15.74 3.11
N LYS A 212 -6.11 -16.04 3.15
CA LYS A 212 -5.56 -17.16 3.95
C LYS A 212 -5.71 -16.93 5.46
N LEU A 213 -5.52 -15.69 5.91
CA LEU A 213 -5.58 -15.32 7.32
C LEU A 213 -6.98 -14.85 7.77
N GLY A 214 -7.91 -14.62 6.85
CA GLY A 214 -9.24 -14.08 7.16
C GLY A 214 -9.18 -12.64 7.67
N LEU A 215 -8.21 -11.85 7.21
CA LEU A 215 -7.98 -10.46 7.64
C LEU A 215 -8.59 -9.45 6.69
N LYS A 216 -8.91 -8.28 7.23
CA LYS A 216 -9.18 -7.06 6.45
C LYS A 216 -7.87 -6.41 6.02
N ALA A 217 -7.91 -5.71 4.89
CA ALA A 217 -6.77 -4.95 4.37
C ALA A 217 -6.20 -3.96 5.40
N VAL A 218 -7.07 -3.28 6.17
CA VAL A 218 -6.65 -2.37 7.25
C VAL A 218 -5.98 -3.05 8.44
N GLU A 219 -6.30 -4.32 8.71
CA GLU A 219 -5.65 -5.09 9.78
C GLU A 219 -4.25 -5.48 9.35
N LEU A 220 -4.10 -5.99 8.11
CA LEU A 220 -2.79 -6.31 7.54
C LEU A 220 -1.88 -5.07 7.47
N GLU A 221 -2.46 -3.90 7.19
CA GLU A 221 -1.80 -2.60 7.26
C GLU A 221 -1.25 -2.30 8.66
N LYS A 222 -2.10 -2.30 9.69
CA LYS A 222 -1.69 -2.06 11.08
C LYS A 222 -0.60 -3.05 11.53
N ILE A 223 -0.74 -4.33 11.18
CA ILE A 223 0.25 -5.37 11.47
C ILE A 223 1.59 -5.04 10.79
N SER A 224 1.57 -4.73 9.50
CA SER A 224 2.79 -4.41 8.76
C SER A 224 3.49 -3.18 9.31
N TYR A 225 2.73 -2.17 9.78
CA TYR A 225 3.27 -0.98 10.41
C TYR A 225 4.01 -1.31 11.72
N VAL A 226 3.40 -2.16 12.57
CA VAL A 226 4.01 -2.62 13.84
C VAL A 226 5.29 -3.41 13.58
N LEU A 227 5.25 -4.36 12.63
CA LEU A 227 6.42 -5.15 12.26
C LEU A 227 7.55 -4.29 11.64
N GLY A 228 7.19 -3.23 10.93
CA GLY A 228 8.12 -2.26 10.35
C GLY A 228 8.80 -1.35 11.37
N HIS A 229 8.25 -1.24 12.58
CA HIS A 229 8.68 -0.30 13.63
C HIS A 229 8.91 -0.97 14.99
N MET A 230 9.29 -2.25 15.00
CA MET A 230 9.50 -2.99 16.26
C MET A 230 10.58 -2.35 17.16
N GLU A 231 11.50 -1.55 16.61
CA GLU A 231 12.48 -0.77 17.37
C GLU A 231 11.88 0.30 18.30
N LEU A 232 10.61 0.69 18.09
CA LEU A 232 9.89 1.60 18.97
C LEU A 232 9.23 0.89 20.16
N LEU A 233 9.20 -0.44 20.17
CA LEU A 233 8.65 -1.24 21.26
C LEU A 233 9.65 -1.41 22.39
N LEU A 234 9.16 -1.34 23.63
CA LEU A 234 9.92 -1.74 24.80
C LEU A 234 10.16 -3.26 24.77
N PRO A 235 11.25 -3.78 25.36
CA PRO A 235 11.52 -5.22 25.39
C PRO A 235 10.34 -6.05 25.93
N THR A 236 9.60 -5.52 26.92
CA THR A 236 8.42 -6.17 27.51
C THR A 236 7.22 -6.25 26.58
N GLU A 237 7.08 -5.31 25.66
CA GLU A 237 6.02 -5.27 24.63
C GLU A 237 6.41 -6.10 23.41
N ARG A 238 7.70 -6.08 23.05
CA ARG A 238 8.27 -6.73 21.87
C ARG A 238 8.34 -8.25 22.02
N LYS A 239 8.75 -8.72 23.20
CA LYS A 239 9.01 -10.15 23.44
C LYS A 239 7.79 -11.04 23.16
N PRO A 240 6.57 -10.74 23.66
CA PRO A 240 5.39 -11.56 23.33
C PRO A 240 5.11 -11.66 21.83
N LEU A 241 5.31 -10.57 21.08
CA LEU A 241 5.17 -10.58 19.63
C LEU A 241 6.26 -11.42 18.97
N GLU A 242 7.52 -11.29 19.38
CA GLU A 242 8.62 -12.12 18.86
C GLU A 242 8.39 -13.62 19.14
N ASP A 243 7.96 -13.96 20.35
CA ASP A 243 7.63 -15.33 20.74
C ASP A 243 6.46 -15.87 19.88
N ALA A 244 5.41 -15.07 19.65
CA ALA A 244 4.27 -15.43 18.80
C ALA A 244 4.65 -15.60 17.31
N LEU A 245 5.63 -14.82 16.83
CA LEU A 245 6.19 -14.92 15.47
C LEU A 245 7.09 -16.17 15.33
N MET A 246 7.80 -16.57 16.38
CA MET A 246 8.67 -17.76 16.41
C MET A 246 7.93 -19.06 16.78
N GLY A 247 6.73 -18.97 17.34
CA GLY A 247 5.87 -20.11 17.75
C GLY A 247 5.46 -21.09 16.65
N ILE A 248 6.06 -20.97 15.46
CA ILE A 248 6.04 -21.96 14.37
C ILE A 248 7.04 -23.11 14.65
N GLU A 249 8.04 -22.95 15.53
CA GLU A 249 9.09 -23.98 15.75
C GLU A 249 8.87 -24.97 16.92
N THR A 250 7.81 -24.86 17.75
CA THR A 250 7.70 -25.69 18.97
C THR A 250 6.51 -26.67 19.03
N LYS A 251 5.87 -26.99 17.91
CA LYS A 251 5.09 -28.24 17.80
C LYS A 251 5.86 -29.24 16.93
N PRO A 252 6.23 -30.43 17.43
CA PRO A 252 6.82 -31.45 16.58
C PRO A 252 5.78 -31.85 15.53
N LEU A 253 6.04 -31.45 14.27
CA LEU A 253 5.24 -31.84 13.12
C LEU A 253 5.45 -33.33 12.85
N SER A 254 4.35 -34.07 12.74
CA SER A 254 4.35 -35.42 12.18
C SER A 254 4.90 -35.39 10.74
N GLU A 255 5.53 -36.48 10.34
CA GLU A 255 6.32 -36.65 9.10
C GLU A 255 5.59 -36.28 7.79
N GLU A 256 4.27 -36.09 7.80
CA GLU A 256 3.46 -35.73 6.63
C GLU A 256 3.56 -34.24 6.24
N GLY A 257 3.92 -33.35 7.17
CA GLY A 257 4.03 -31.92 6.91
C GLY A 257 5.29 -31.48 6.16
N LYS A 258 6.33 -32.33 6.10
CA LYS A 258 7.60 -32.01 5.43
C LYS A 258 7.50 -32.03 3.90
N GLN A 259 6.51 -32.72 3.33
CA GLN A 259 6.36 -32.79 1.87
C GLN A 259 5.60 -31.59 1.28
N ALA A 260 4.70 -30.96 2.03
CA ALA A 260 3.93 -29.81 1.56
C ALA A 260 4.77 -28.51 1.50
N ALA A 261 5.61 -28.25 2.52
CA ALA A 261 6.45 -27.05 2.57
C ALA A 261 7.54 -27.02 1.48
N VAL A 262 8.04 -28.18 1.06
CA VAL A 262 9.05 -28.31 0.00
C VAL A 262 8.45 -28.13 -1.41
N LEU A 263 7.13 -28.31 -1.56
CA LEU A 263 6.42 -28.13 -2.82
C LEU A 263 6.06 -26.65 -3.09
N GLU A 264 5.63 -25.90 -2.07
CA GLU A 264 5.27 -24.47 -2.22
C GLU A 264 6.49 -23.57 -2.53
N ASP A 265 7.65 -23.81 -1.91
CA ASP A 265 8.88 -23.05 -2.20
C ASP A 265 9.41 -23.29 -3.63
N LYS A 266 9.10 -24.46 -4.22
CA LYS A 266 9.47 -24.79 -5.60
C LYS A 266 8.52 -24.14 -6.62
N GLU A 267 7.24 -23.99 -6.32
CA GLU A 267 6.29 -23.29 -7.20
C GLU A 267 6.56 -21.78 -7.26
N ILE A 268 6.93 -21.15 -6.14
CA ILE A 268 7.30 -19.72 -6.14
C ILE A 268 8.62 -19.50 -6.89
N SER A 269 9.56 -20.44 -6.79
CA SER A 269 10.83 -20.43 -7.53
C SER A 269 10.65 -20.65 -9.04
N SER A 270 9.75 -21.54 -9.46
CA SER A 270 9.50 -21.84 -10.88
C SER A 270 8.80 -20.69 -11.61
N ILE A 271 7.86 -20.00 -10.96
CA ILE A 271 7.21 -18.79 -11.50
C ILE A 271 8.23 -17.66 -11.74
N GLN A 272 9.29 -17.56 -10.93
CA GLN A 272 10.37 -16.60 -11.13
C GLN A 272 11.35 -17.01 -12.26
N ALA A 273 11.50 -18.31 -12.52
CA ALA A 273 12.39 -18.84 -13.56
C ALA A 273 11.78 -18.77 -14.97
N GLU A 274 10.49 -19.08 -15.13
CA GLU A 274 9.81 -19.03 -16.44
C GLU A 274 9.73 -17.61 -17.01
N LYS A 275 9.59 -16.60 -16.14
CA LYS A 275 9.59 -15.18 -16.54
C LYS A 275 10.96 -14.69 -17.04
N ARG A 276 12.06 -15.40 -16.74
CA ARG A 276 13.42 -15.10 -17.23
C ARG A 276 13.77 -15.81 -18.54
N MET A 277 13.05 -16.86 -18.93
CA MET A 277 13.36 -17.65 -20.15
C MET A 277 12.61 -17.21 -21.42
N SER A 278 11.60 -16.34 -21.33
CA SER A 278 10.81 -15.90 -22.50
C SER A 278 11.50 -14.84 -23.39
N THR A 279 12.74 -14.42 -23.14
CA THR A 279 13.47 -13.50 -24.02
C THR A 279 14.81 -14.09 -24.44
N LYS A 280 14.82 -15.08 -25.34
CA LYS A 280 15.96 -15.41 -26.22
C LYS A 280 15.64 -16.54 -27.20
N THR A 281 15.26 -16.19 -28.44
CA THR A 281 15.48 -16.94 -29.72
C THR A 281 14.72 -16.21 -30.85
N GLY A 282 15.19 -15.99 -32.09
CA GLY A 282 16.47 -16.18 -32.79
C GLY A 282 16.66 -15.02 -33.78
N LEU A 283 17.47 -15.03 -34.84
CA LEU A 283 18.22 -16.04 -35.60
C LEU A 283 19.48 -15.36 -36.18
N LYS A 284 20.57 -16.12 -36.30
CA LYS A 284 21.73 -15.80 -37.16
C LYS A 284 21.35 -16.01 -38.64
N ARG A 285 21.78 -15.09 -39.53
CA ARG A 285 22.06 -15.38 -40.95
C ARG A 285 23.35 -14.67 -41.39
N ALA A 286 23.93 -15.26 -42.42
CA ALA A 286 25.34 -15.31 -42.73
C ALA A 286 25.93 -14.04 -43.39
N SER A 287 27.27 -14.01 -43.36
CA SER A 287 28.17 -13.12 -44.08
C SER A 287 28.01 -13.18 -45.60
N SER A 288 27.98 -12.01 -46.25
CA SER A 288 28.54 -11.82 -47.59
C SER A 288 29.04 -10.38 -47.74
N LYS A 289 30.33 -10.25 -48.05
CA LYS A 289 31.02 -9.00 -48.43
C LYS A 289 30.34 -8.35 -49.63
N LEU A 290 30.18 -7.03 -49.61
CA LEU A 290 30.32 -6.14 -50.76
C LEU A 290 30.79 -4.76 -50.24
N GLU A 291 31.86 -4.24 -50.83
CA GLU A 291 32.40 -2.90 -50.63
C GLU A 291 31.41 -1.83 -51.14
N VAL A 292 31.52 -0.59 -50.63
CA VAL A 292 31.51 0.70 -51.37
C VAL A 292 31.34 1.87 -50.38
N ASP A 293 32.40 2.67 -50.31
CA ASP A 293 32.49 4.15 -50.34
C ASP A 293 31.73 5.06 -49.34
N ASN A 294 32.52 5.64 -48.43
CA ASN A 294 32.67 7.06 -48.08
C ASN A 294 31.43 7.99 -47.98
N SER A 295 31.17 8.50 -46.77
CA SER A 295 30.94 9.93 -46.44
C SER A 295 30.67 10.10 -44.94
N ARG A 296 31.59 10.75 -44.21
CA ARG A 296 31.42 11.15 -42.80
C ARG A 296 30.87 12.57 -42.72
N GLU A 297 29.75 12.77 -42.01
CA GLU A 297 29.42 14.04 -41.37
C GLU A 297 29.29 13.84 -39.84
N PRO A 298 29.90 14.70 -39.00
CA PRO A 298 29.81 14.59 -37.55
C PRO A 298 28.55 15.28 -36.96
N PRO A 299 28.03 14.80 -35.81
CA PRO A 299 26.84 15.37 -35.18
C PRO A 299 27.11 16.70 -34.43
N PRO A 300 26.10 17.58 -34.29
CA PRO A 300 26.27 18.92 -33.73
C PRO A 300 26.46 18.94 -32.20
N PRO A 301 27.20 19.94 -31.66
CA PRO A 301 27.58 20.00 -30.24
C PRO A 301 26.51 20.59 -29.30
N LYS A 302 26.57 20.15 -28.03
CA LYS A 302 25.68 20.50 -26.91
C LYS A 302 25.89 21.94 -26.42
N ARG A 303 24.79 22.70 -26.26
CA ARG A 303 24.77 24.05 -25.67
C ARG A 303 25.09 24.01 -24.16
N ARG A 304 26.07 24.84 -23.74
CA ARG A 304 26.45 25.12 -22.35
C ARG A 304 25.91 26.50 -21.97
N SER A 305 25.08 26.58 -20.92
CA SER A 305 24.54 27.83 -20.38
C SER A 305 25.60 28.61 -19.61
N GLN A 306 25.83 29.87 -19.97
CA GLN A 306 26.67 30.80 -19.20
C GLN A 306 25.83 31.54 -18.14
N ARG A 307 26.44 31.70 -16.97
CA ARG A 307 25.97 32.50 -15.82
C ARG A 307 26.54 33.91 -15.99
N ILE A 308 25.66 34.91 -16.07
CA ILE A 308 26.05 36.33 -16.07
C ILE A 308 26.28 36.76 -14.61
N LYS A 309 27.35 37.53 -14.38
CA LYS A 309 27.72 38.14 -13.10
C LYS A 309 26.87 39.36 -12.81
#